data_AF-A0A845VP56-F1
#
_entry.id   AF-A0A845VP56-F1
#
_cell.length_a   1.000
_cell.length_b   1.000
_cell.length_c   1.000
_cell.angle_alpha   90.00
_cell.angle_beta   90.00
_cell.angle_gamma   90.00
#
_symmetry.space_group_name_H-M   'P 1'
#
loop_
_entity.id
_entity.type
_entity.pdbx_description
1 polymer ?
#
loop_
_entity_poly.entity_id
_entity_poly.type
_entity_poly.pdbx_seq_one_letter_code
_entity_poly.pdbx_strand_id
1 'polypeptide(L)'
;MKLYVQSAGLSQDQDYFWQEITKHEQKPIDEPDLVKKYKLLLETQAYSIFIGRESGNLILLVTGMKASKRKDYRGRTIRNSIALIAQDNEQNEQQIRGIAVLALEGKLQNDIDSAIKEGGEYGFEVSYEQIEHAIKASLQTKNSTGTKHLMIGKNSDDNRKIIADELKEYRLPQKSNASDSEALVVVTGIKKQDDIKKAGVWRGLSNLGDNEDLSPYEPPNSDQNFFPSFNETTKSNQQLGIRLIISLGVIGLIALWFLGFFGHPPIGQKPTTVVLADISRGGEYFVTADPHGKVLVQDTQDKTNNTIKNKAAVKSVALSSDGSYVVTGDETGKVQLWDVTNKKNIELRRNANLKHEKAVLSLAINSNSSRDKVKIVSGGADGQVLLWNVNVNVNQGKGEANIERYIP
;
A
#
# COMPACT_ATOMS: atom_id res chain seq x y z
N MET A 1 -6.74 -20.03 -14.19
CA MET A 1 -6.55 -19.14 -13.02
C MET A 1 -5.09 -18.76 -12.95
N LYS A 2 -4.77 -17.47 -12.83
CA LYS A 2 -3.40 -16.99 -12.63
C LYS A 2 -3.09 -16.99 -11.15
N LEU A 3 -1.93 -17.54 -10.78
CA LEU A 3 -1.45 -17.64 -9.41
C LEU A 3 -0.28 -16.69 -9.21
N TYR A 4 -0.38 -15.89 -8.16
CA TYR A 4 0.68 -15.00 -7.74
C TYR A 4 1.03 -15.29 -6.29
N VAL A 5 2.32 -15.29 -5.98
CA VAL A 5 2.83 -15.49 -4.63
C VAL A 5 3.76 -14.35 -4.27
N GLN A 6 3.58 -13.80 -3.08
CA GLN A 6 4.49 -12.85 -2.47
C GLN A 6 5.22 -13.54 -1.33
N SER A 7 6.54 -13.48 -1.34
CA SER A 7 7.38 -13.89 -0.22
C SER A 7 8.67 -13.05 -0.21
N ALA A 8 9.58 -13.36 0.69
CA ALA A 8 10.89 -12.72 0.80
C ALA A 8 11.97 -13.79 0.96
N GLY A 9 13.20 -13.43 0.60
CA GLY A 9 14.39 -14.25 0.84
C GLY A 9 15.02 -13.97 2.20
N LEU A 10 16.22 -14.53 2.39
CA LEU A 10 16.95 -14.45 3.66
C LEU A 10 17.99 -13.33 3.68
N SER A 11 18.35 -12.79 2.51
CA SER A 11 19.40 -11.78 2.35
C SER A 11 18.84 -10.35 2.30
N GLN A 12 19.70 -9.35 2.54
CA GLN A 12 19.30 -7.94 2.64
C GLN A 12 18.71 -7.38 1.34
N ASP A 13 19.14 -7.91 0.21
CA ASP A 13 18.70 -7.59 -1.15
C ASP A 13 17.45 -8.36 -1.59
N GLN A 14 17.01 -9.35 -0.81
CA GLN A 14 15.87 -10.22 -1.11
C GLN A 14 14.62 -9.81 -0.32
N ASP A 15 14.18 -8.55 -0.50
CA ASP A 15 12.95 -8.03 0.13
C ASP A 15 11.69 -8.67 -0.49
N TYR A 16 10.50 -8.33 0.03
CA TYR A 16 9.23 -8.84 -0.47
C TYR A 16 8.99 -8.46 -1.93
N PHE A 17 8.74 -9.45 -2.77
CA PHE A 17 8.31 -9.23 -4.15
C PHE A 17 7.30 -10.30 -4.59
N TRP A 18 6.55 -10.01 -5.65
CA TRP A 18 5.55 -10.90 -6.22
C TRP A 18 6.15 -11.72 -7.35
N GLN A 19 5.73 -12.98 -7.45
CA GLN A 19 5.99 -13.84 -8.61
C GLN A 19 4.67 -14.33 -9.20
N GLU A 20 4.55 -14.28 -10.53
CA GLU A 20 3.56 -15.07 -11.27
C GLU A 20 4.07 -16.51 -11.37
N ILE A 21 3.30 -17.45 -10.81
CA ILE A 21 3.67 -18.85 -10.74
C ILE A 21 2.88 -19.63 -11.80
N THR A 22 3.60 -20.26 -12.70
CA THR A 22 3.05 -21.21 -13.67
C THR A 22 3.68 -22.58 -13.46
N LYS A 23 3.20 -23.59 -14.20
CA LYS A 23 3.78 -24.94 -14.16
C LYS A 23 5.26 -24.98 -14.61
N HIS A 24 5.69 -24.02 -15.42
CA HIS A 24 7.00 -24.06 -16.10
C HIS A 24 7.92 -22.90 -15.74
N GLU A 25 7.36 -21.80 -15.22
CA GLU A 25 8.09 -20.55 -15.01
C GLU A 25 7.59 -19.86 -13.73
N GLN A 26 8.53 -19.22 -13.03
CA GLN A 26 8.27 -18.30 -11.92
C GLN A 26 8.79 -16.93 -12.34
N LYS A 27 7.88 -16.01 -12.67
CA LYS A 27 8.25 -14.70 -13.23
C LYS A 27 8.08 -13.61 -12.18
N PRO A 28 9.14 -12.86 -11.82
CA PRO A 28 9.01 -11.73 -10.90
C PRO A 28 8.17 -10.62 -11.53
N ILE A 29 7.32 -10.00 -10.71
CA ILE A 29 6.50 -8.85 -11.07
C ILE A 29 6.44 -7.87 -9.89
N ASP A 30 6.16 -6.59 -10.15
CA ASP A 30 6.02 -5.58 -9.09
C ASP A 30 4.87 -5.95 -8.13
N GLU A 31 3.63 -6.01 -8.64
CA GLU A 31 2.41 -6.39 -7.93
C GLU A 31 1.30 -6.58 -8.99
N PRO A 32 0.40 -7.57 -8.88
CA PRO A 32 -0.70 -7.72 -9.83
C PRO A 32 -1.61 -6.48 -9.85
N ASP A 33 -2.00 -5.99 -11.03
CA ASP A 33 -2.72 -4.71 -11.15
C ASP A 33 -4.06 -4.69 -10.39
N LEU A 34 -4.81 -5.78 -10.44
CA LEU A 34 -6.06 -5.92 -9.67
C LEU A 34 -5.80 -5.93 -8.16
N VAL A 35 -4.68 -6.47 -7.70
CA VAL A 35 -4.31 -6.46 -6.28
C VAL A 35 -4.01 -5.04 -5.79
N LYS A 36 -3.32 -4.21 -6.60
CA LYS A 36 -3.01 -2.81 -6.25
C LYS A 36 -4.27 -2.02 -5.89
N LYS A 37 -5.37 -2.26 -6.59
CA LYS A 37 -6.64 -1.56 -6.39
C LYS A 37 -7.29 -1.85 -5.03
N TYR A 38 -7.31 -3.12 -4.63
CA TYR A 38 -7.96 -3.56 -3.39
C TYR A 38 -7.07 -3.44 -2.15
N LYS A 39 -5.80 -3.06 -2.31
CA LYS A 39 -4.87 -2.72 -1.23
C LYS A 39 -5.33 -1.54 -0.37
N LEU A 40 -6.34 -0.77 -0.80
CA LEU A 40 -6.96 0.24 0.08
C LEU A 40 -7.75 -0.39 1.23
N LEU A 41 -8.25 -1.61 1.05
CA LEU A 41 -9.00 -2.36 2.07
C LEU A 41 -8.13 -3.36 2.85
N LEU A 42 -6.87 -3.57 2.45
CA LEU A 42 -5.98 -4.59 3.01
C LEU A 42 -4.56 -4.04 3.14
N GLU A 43 -3.83 -4.39 4.20
CA GLU A 43 -2.37 -4.25 4.21
C GLU A 43 -1.73 -5.62 4.09
N THR A 44 -0.70 -5.70 3.26
CA THR A 44 -0.01 -6.95 2.92
C THR A 44 0.66 -7.63 4.12
N GLN A 45 0.87 -6.89 5.22
CA GLN A 45 1.55 -7.41 6.42
C GLN A 45 0.60 -7.99 7.48
N ALA A 46 -0.71 -7.79 7.36
CA ALA A 46 -1.71 -8.33 8.27
C ALA A 46 -2.40 -9.55 7.66
N TYR A 47 -2.77 -10.54 8.48
CA TYR A 47 -3.55 -11.67 7.99
C TYR A 47 -4.94 -11.18 7.55
N SER A 48 -5.14 -11.11 6.24
CA SER A 48 -6.38 -10.60 5.65
C SER A 48 -6.82 -11.46 4.48
N ILE A 49 -8.12 -11.61 4.31
CA ILE A 49 -8.75 -12.36 3.22
C ILE A 49 -9.63 -11.39 2.44
N PHE A 50 -9.53 -11.44 1.12
CA PHE A 50 -10.31 -10.63 0.22
C PHE A 50 -10.84 -11.45 -0.95
N ILE A 51 -12.12 -11.31 -1.24
CA ILE A 51 -12.74 -11.76 -2.49
C ILE A 51 -13.38 -10.56 -3.16
N GLY A 52 -13.15 -10.38 -4.45
CA GLY A 52 -13.79 -9.35 -5.24
C GLY A 52 -14.03 -9.72 -6.70
N ARG A 53 -14.84 -8.90 -7.36
CA ARG A 53 -15.10 -8.96 -8.80
C ARG A 53 -14.68 -7.67 -9.48
N GLU A 54 -14.01 -7.81 -10.62
CA GLU A 54 -13.61 -6.67 -11.44
C GLU A 54 -13.48 -7.07 -12.91
N SER A 55 -14.16 -6.33 -13.79
CA SER A 55 -14.03 -6.46 -15.25
C SER A 55 -14.16 -7.92 -15.73
N GLY A 56 -15.16 -8.64 -15.20
CA GLY A 56 -15.39 -10.06 -15.50
C GLY A 56 -14.40 -11.05 -14.89
N ASN A 57 -13.54 -10.61 -13.95
CA ASN A 57 -12.63 -11.48 -13.21
C ASN A 57 -13.04 -11.58 -11.73
N LEU A 58 -12.79 -12.74 -11.16
CA LEU A 58 -12.76 -12.99 -9.73
C LEU A 58 -11.33 -12.88 -9.21
N ILE A 59 -11.20 -12.29 -8.04
CA ILE A 59 -9.93 -12.09 -7.35
C ILE A 59 -10.07 -12.68 -5.94
N LEU A 60 -9.17 -13.59 -5.58
CA LEU A 60 -8.93 -13.97 -4.19
C LEU A 60 -7.55 -13.47 -3.78
N LEU A 61 -7.46 -12.82 -2.64
CA LEU A 61 -6.21 -12.36 -2.05
C LEU A 61 -6.16 -12.75 -0.59
N VAL A 62 -5.14 -13.52 -0.22
CA VAL A 62 -4.86 -13.89 1.18
C VAL A 62 -3.47 -13.39 1.51
N THR A 63 -3.37 -12.55 2.53
CA THR A 63 -2.13 -11.82 2.89
C THR A 63 -1.67 -12.20 4.28
N GLY A 64 -0.41 -11.91 4.61
CA GLY A 64 0.07 -11.96 5.98
C GLY A 64 0.19 -13.36 6.59
N MET A 65 0.22 -14.42 5.78
CA MET A 65 0.32 -15.81 6.23
C MET A 65 1.72 -16.07 6.80
N LYS A 66 1.82 -16.33 8.09
CA LYS A 66 3.13 -16.49 8.75
C LYS A 66 3.83 -17.75 8.29
N ALA A 67 5.08 -17.62 7.87
CA ALA A 67 5.95 -18.76 7.64
C ALA A 67 6.28 -19.43 8.98
N SER A 68 6.31 -20.76 9.00
CA SER A 68 6.55 -21.55 10.21
C SER A 68 8.00 -21.41 10.70
N LYS A 69 8.96 -21.44 9.78
CA LYS A 69 10.40 -21.45 10.08
C LYS A 69 11.18 -20.31 9.44
N ARG A 70 10.73 -19.79 8.29
CA ARG A 70 11.49 -18.80 7.51
C ARG A 70 11.46 -17.41 8.16
N LYS A 71 12.64 -16.80 8.28
CA LYS A 71 12.85 -15.46 8.83
C LYS A 71 13.67 -14.63 7.85
N ASP A 72 13.40 -13.34 7.77
CA ASP A 72 14.20 -12.44 6.94
C ASP A 72 15.58 -12.16 7.57
N TYR A 73 16.42 -11.39 6.87
CA TYR A 73 17.76 -11.00 7.33
C TYR A 73 17.78 -10.25 8.67
N ARG A 74 16.63 -9.74 9.13
CA ARG A 74 16.45 -9.04 10.41
C ARG A 74 15.89 -9.96 11.51
N GLY A 75 15.76 -11.26 11.22
CA GLY A 75 15.20 -12.25 12.15
C GLY A 75 13.68 -12.17 12.31
N ARG A 76 12.95 -11.40 11.48
CA ARG A 76 11.50 -11.29 11.53
C ARG A 76 10.87 -12.45 10.78
N THR A 77 9.77 -13.00 11.30
CA THR A 77 9.01 -14.05 10.60
C THR A 77 8.51 -13.54 9.24
N ILE A 78 8.82 -14.28 8.18
CA ILE A 78 8.35 -13.97 6.83
C ILE A 78 6.84 -14.20 6.76
N ARG A 79 6.13 -13.36 6.00
CA ARG A 79 4.69 -13.41 5.80
C ARG A 79 4.35 -13.55 4.33
N ASN A 80 3.91 -14.74 3.95
CA ASN A 80 3.53 -15.04 2.58
C ASN A 80 2.18 -14.42 2.24
N SER A 81 2.00 -14.04 0.98
CA SER A 81 0.70 -13.67 0.43
C SER A 81 0.47 -14.44 -0.87
N ILE A 82 -0.79 -14.73 -1.19
CA ILE A 82 -1.17 -15.28 -2.49
C ILE A 82 -2.28 -14.44 -3.10
N ALA A 83 -2.26 -14.32 -4.43
CA ALA A 83 -3.37 -13.78 -5.19
C ALA A 83 -3.75 -14.76 -6.30
N LEU A 84 -5.05 -14.99 -6.46
CA LEU A 84 -5.60 -15.79 -7.54
C LEU A 84 -6.55 -14.92 -8.35
N ILE A 85 -6.28 -14.82 -9.64
CA ILE A 85 -7.08 -14.03 -10.58
C ILE A 85 -7.60 -14.98 -11.65
N ALA A 86 -8.91 -15.04 -11.81
CA ALA A 86 -9.56 -15.93 -12.78
C ALA A 86 -10.76 -15.25 -13.43
N GLN A 87 -11.15 -15.70 -14.61
CA GLN A 87 -12.43 -15.30 -15.20
C GLN A 87 -13.58 -15.72 -14.28
N ASP A 88 -14.58 -14.85 -14.14
CA ASP A 88 -15.78 -15.13 -13.35
C ASP A 88 -16.67 -16.14 -14.09
N ASN A 89 -16.48 -17.41 -13.75
CA ASN A 89 -17.30 -18.52 -14.19
C ASN A 89 -17.52 -19.48 -13.01
N GLU A 90 -18.50 -20.37 -13.14
CA GLU A 90 -18.92 -21.25 -12.06
C GLU A 90 -17.79 -22.09 -11.46
N GLN A 91 -16.92 -22.66 -12.30
CA GLN A 91 -15.81 -23.49 -11.85
C GLN A 91 -14.77 -22.68 -11.05
N ASN A 92 -14.36 -21.52 -11.57
CA ASN A 92 -13.39 -20.66 -10.89
C ASN A 92 -13.96 -20.05 -9.60
N GLU A 93 -15.24 -19.70 -9.60
CA GLU A 93 -15.96 -19.22 -8.42
C GLU A 93 -15.96 -20.28 -7.30
N GLN A 94 -16.29 -21.53 -7.66
CA GLN A 94 -16.28 -22.66 -6.73
C GLN A 94 -14.89 -22.88 -6.11
N GLN A 95 -13.84 -22.80 -6.93
CA GLN A 95 -12.44 -22.90 -6.48
C GLN A 95 -12.07 -21.76 -5.52
N ILE A 96 -12.38 -20.51 -5.88
CA ILE A 96 -12.06 -19.34 -5.03
C ILE A 96 -12.77 -19.43 -3.68
N ARG A 97 -14.04 -19.86 -3.64
CA ARG A 97 -14.76 -20.10 -2.39
C ARG A 97 -14.08 -21.17 -1.54
N GLY A 98 -13.71 -22.31 -2.15
CA GLY A 98 -13.01 -23.39 -1.46
C GLY A 98 -11.72 -22.93 -0.78
N ILE A 99 -10.89 -22.17 -1.48
CA ILE A 99 -9.62 -21.67 -0.94
C ILE A 99 -9.88 -20.62 0.15
N ALA A 100 -10.87 -19.76 -0.04
CA ALA A 100 -11.27 -18.80 0.98
C ALA A 100 -11.75 -19.48 2.27
N VAL A 101 -12.47 -20.61 2.16
CA VAL A 101 -12.85 -21.45 3.31
C VAL A 101 -11.61 -21.97 4.05
N LEU A 102 -10.61 -22.51 3.33
CA LEU A 102 -9.36 -22.94 3.95
C LEU A 102 -8.64 -21.78 4.65
N ALA A 103 -8.70 -20.57 4.10
CA ALA A 103 -8.12 -19.37 4.71
C ALA A 103 -8.90 -18.94 5.97
N LEU A 104 -10.23 -18.97 5.95
CA LEU A 104 -11.08 -18.62 7.10
C LEU A 104 -10.87 -19.60 8.25
N GLU A 105 -10.71 -20.88 7.95
CA GLU A 105 -10.45 -21.96 8.91
C GLU A 105 -8.97 -22.05 9.35
N GLY A 106 -8.09 -21.18 8.83
CA GLY A 106 -6.67 -21.15 9.18
C GLY A 106 -5.83 -22.32 8.65
N LYS A 107 -6.39 -23.15 7.75
CA LYS A 107 -5.74 -24.34 7.18
C LYS A 107 -4.80 -24.00 6.04
N LEU A 108 -5.13 -22.96 5.26
CA LEU A 108 -4.40 -22.57 4.05
C LEU A 108 -2.94 -22.18 4.32
N GLN A 109 -2.65 -21.55 5.48
CA GLN A 109 -1.33 -21.03 5.79
C GLN A 109 -0.24 -22.11 5.72
N ASN A 110 -0.52 -23.31 6.27
CA ASN A 110 0.46 -24.39 6.32
C ASN A 110 0.74 -24.98 4.93
N ASP A 111 -0.30 -25.09 4.10
CA ASP A 111 -0.19 -25.58 2.72
C ASP A 111 0.67 -24.63 1.87
N ILE A 112 0.42 -23.32 1.99
CA ILE A 112 1.20 -22.30 1.27
C ILE A 112 2.63 -22.23 1.80
N ASP A 113 2.84 -22.27 3.11
CA ASP A 113 4.20 -22.23 3.67
C ASP A 113 5.03 -23.45 3.25
N SER A 114 4.42 -24.63 3.22
CA SER A 114 5.09 -25.87 2.77
C SER A 114 5.48 -25.83 1.30
N ALA A 115 4.75 -25.07 0.48
CA ALA A 115 5.00 -24.91 -0.94
C ALA A 115 6.11 -23.89 -1.26
N ILE A 116 6.53 -23.07 -0.31
CA ILE A 116 7.55 -22.03 -0.52
C ILE A 116 8.83 -22.42 0.20
N LYS A 117 9.89 -22.66 -0.57
CA LYS A 117 11.20 -23.04 -0.06
C LYS A 117 12.21 -21.93 -0.25
N GLU A 118 13.25 -21.95 0.58
CA GLU A 118 14.43 -21.10 0.39
C GLU A 118 15.18 -21.58 -0.86
N GLY A 119 15.58 -20.65 -1.73
CA GLY A 119 16.24 -20.98 -2.99
C GLY A 119 15.95 -19.98 -4.10
N GLY A 120 16.40 -20.28 -5.32
CA GLY A 120 16.15 -19.44 -6.50
C GLY A 120 16.90 -18.11 -6.51
N GLU A 121 16.81 -17.43 -7.66
CA GLU A 121 17.48 -16.14 -7.92
C GLU A 121 17.08 -15.05 -6.91
N TYR A 122 15.84 -15.12 -6.40
CA TYR A 122 15.25 -14.08 -5.56
C TYR A 122 15.07 -14.51 -4.09
N GLY A 123 15.67 -15.64 -3.68
CA GLY A 123 15.69 -16.09 -2.29
C GLY A 123 14.52 -16.98 -1.84
N PHE A 124 13.51 -17.17 -2.69
CA PHE A 124 12.57 -18.28 -2.53
C PHE A 124 12.15 -18.91 -3.88
N GLU A 125 11.71 -20.16 -3.81
CA GLU A 125 11.08 -20.90 -4.90
C GLU A 125 9.71 -21.44 -4.47
N VAL A 126 8.76 -21.42 -5.39
CA VAL A 126 7.39 -21.87 -5.17
C VAL A 126 7.11 -23.16 -5.94
N SER A 127 6.63 -24.19 -5.23
CA SER A 127 6.14 -25.43 -5.85
C SER A 127 4.72 -25.24 -6.38
N TYR A 128 4.58 -25.08 -7.69
CA TYR A 128 3.27 -24.99 -8.35
C TYR A 128 2.40 -26.22 -8.05
N GLU A 129 2.96 -27.43 -8.09
CA GLU A 129 2.21 -28.67 -7.88
C GLU A 129 1.63 -28.78 -6.47
N GLN A 130 2.37 -28.33 -5.44
CA GLN A 130 1.90 -28.35 -4.06
C GLN A 130 0.77 -27.34 -3.85
N ILE A 131 0.88 -26.13 -4.42
CA ILE A 131 -0.20 -25.14 -4.36
C ILE A 131 -1.41 -25.63 -5.15
N GLU A 132 -1.22 -26.17 -6.35
CA GLU A 132 -2.31 -26.69 -7.19
C GLU A 132 -3.04 -27.84 -6.48
N HIS A 133 -2.32 -28.74 -5.81
CA HIS A 133 -2.90 -29.82 -5.02
C HIS A 133 -3.75 -29.28 -3.86
N ALA A 134 -3.23 -28.32 -3.08
CA ALA A 134 -3.96 -27.68 -2.00
C ALA A 134 -5.24 -26.97 -2.49
N ILE A 135 -5.15 -26.28 -3.63
CA ILE A 135 -6.29 -25.63 -4.28
C ILE A 135 -7.34 -26.66 -4.71
N LYS A 136 -6.93 -27.75 -5.38
CA LYS A 136 -7.86 -28.78 -5.85
C LYS A 136 -8.58 -29.49 -4.70
N ALA A 137 -7.90 -29.71 -3.57
CA ALA A 137 -8.51 -30.30 -2.38
C ALA A 137 -9.70 -29.47 -1.83
N SER A 138 -9.75 -28.17 -2.13
CA SER A 138 -10.77 -27.24 -1.63
C SER A 138 -12.10 -27.24 -2.39
N LEU A 139 -12.25 -28.05 -3.45
CA LEU A 139 -13.35 -28.00 -4.43
C LEU A 139 -14.74 -28.48 -3.94
N GLN A 140 -14.92 -28.93 -2.70
CA GLN A 140 -16.15 -29.62 -2.25
C GLN A 140 -17.37 -28.72 -1.95
N THR A 141 -17.46 -27.52 -2.53
CA THR A 141 -18.54 -26.57 -2.21
C THR A 141 -19.81 -26.84 -3.03
N LYS A 142 -20.98 -26.59 -2.43
CA LYS A 142 -22.30 -26.63 -3.08
C LYS A 142 -22.57 -25.30 -3.80
N ASN A 143 -23.54 -25.32 -4.72
CA ASN A 143 -23.91 -24.18 -5.58
C ASN A 143 -25.35 -23.71 -5.32
N SER A 144 -25.78 -23.67 -4.06
CA SER A 144 -27.09 -23.12 -3.69
C SER A 144 -27.12 -21.59 -3.89
N THR A 145 -28.31 -21.03 -4.10
CA THR A 145 -28.51 -19.57 -4.21
C THR A 145 -28.52 -18.91 -2.83
N GLY A 146 -27.63 -17.95 -2.60
CA GLY A 146 -27.42 -17.30 -1.30
C GLY A 146 -28.24 -16.04 -1.03
N THR A 147 -27.93 -15.40 0.08
CA THR A 147 -28.59 -14.19 0.58
C THR A 147 -28.01 -12.91 -0.02
N LYS A 148 -28.85 -11.89 -0.24
CA LYS A 148 -28.42 -10.57 -0.74
C LYS A 148 -28.05 -9.57 0.37
N HIS A 149 -28.28 -9.92 1.63
CA HIS A 149 -28.01 -9.01 2.75
C HIS A 149 -26.51 -8.80 2.94
N LEU A 150 -26.10 -7.57 3.23
CA LEU A 150 -24.74 -7.24 3.61
C LEU A 150 -24.58 -7.46 5.12
N MET A 151 -23.49 -8.09 5.54
CA MET A 151 -23.23 -8.43 6.94
C MET A 151 -21.85 -7.93 7.36
N ILE A 152 -21.77 -7.40 8.59
CA ILE A 152 -20.56 -6.88 9.21
C ILE A 152 -20.45 -7.38 10.66
N GLY A 153 -19.24 -7.70 11.11
CA GLY A 153 -19.01 -8.12 12.49
C GLY A 153 -17.55 -8.13 12.90
N LYS A 154 -17.28 -8.62 14.10
CA LYS A 154 -15.92 -8.78 14.60
C LYS A 154 -15.21 -9.92 13.90
N ASN A 155 -13.92 -9.74 13.65
CA ASN A 155 -13.05 -10.78 13.13
C ASN A 155 -12.68 -11.80 14.24
N SER A 156 -13.67 -12.56 14.69
CA SER A 156 -13.59 -13.68 15.63
C SER A 156 -13.62 -15.03 14.89
N ASP A 157 -13.17 -16.09 15.55
CA ASP A 157 -13.19 -17.44 14.98
C ASP A 157 -14.62 -17.92 14.68
N ASP A 158 -15.59 -17.57 15.52
CA ASP A 158 -17.01 -17.90 15.32
C ASP A 158 -17.58 -17.22 14.06
N ASN A 159 -17.35 -15.92 13.90
CA ASN A 159 -17.81 -15.19 12.72
C ASN A 159 -17.11 -15.66 11.44
N ARG A 160 -15.81 -16.01 11.52
CA ARG A 160 -15.09 -16.63 10.39
C ARG A 160 -15.71 -17.96 9.99
N LYS A 161 -16.08 -18.79 10.96
CA LYS A 161 -16.73 -20.07 10.73
C LYS A 161 -18.09 -19.91 10.06
N ILE A 162 -18.90 -18.94 10.49
CA ILE A 162 -20.19 -18.63 9.86
C ILE A 162 -20.01 -18.29 8.38
N ILE A 163 -19.06 -17.40 8.06
CA ILE A 163 -18.77 -17.04 6.66
C ILE A 163 -18.22 -18.24 5.89
N ALA A 164 -17.36 -19.06 6.50
CA ALA A 164 -16.81 -20.25 5.85
C ALA A 164 -17.91 -21.25 5.49
N ASP A 165 -18.86 -21.51 6.40
CA ASP A 165 -19.99 -22.39 6.14
C ASP A 165 -20.92 -21.82 5.07
N GLU A 166 -21.13 -20.50 5.05
CA GLU A 166 -21.86 -19.84 3.98
C GLU A 166 -21.17 -19.98 2.61
N LEU A 167 -19.85 -19.79 2.54
CA LEU A 167 -19.08 -19.97 1.30
C LEU A 167 -19.03 -21.43 0.84
N LYS A 168 -19.22 -22.41 1.73
CA LYS A 168 -19.37 -23.82 1.34
C LYS A 168 -20.71 -24.09 0.67
N GLU A 169 -21.76 -23.38 1.04
CA GLU A 169 -23.12 -23.67 0.60
C GLU A 169 -23.58 -22.82 -0.59
N TYR A 170 -23.23 -21.53 -0.56
CA TYR A 170 -23.81 -20.53 -1.44
C TYR A 170 -22.83 -19.92 -2.44
N ARG A 171 -23.37 -19.56 -3.61
CA ARG A 171 -22.63 -18.80 -4.63
C ARG A 171 -22.41 -17.35 -4.21
N LEU A 172 -21.32 -16.77 -4.69
CA LEU A 172 -21.00 -15.36 -4.50
C LEU A 172 -22.03 -14.46 -5.23
N PRO A 173 -22.58 -13.41 -4.60
CA PRO A 173 -23.66 -12.59 -5.17
C PRO A 173 -23.32 -11.99 -6.54
N GLN A 174 -24.11 -12.27 -7.57
CA GLN A 174 -23.88 -11.76 -8.92
C GLN A 174 -24.52 -10.37 -9.11
N LYS A 175 -23.83 -9.44 -9.79
CA LYS A 175 -24.40 -8.15 -10.21
C LYS A 175 -25.05 -8.25 -11.60
N SER A 176 -25.95 -7.30 -11.89
CA SER A 176 -26.55 -7.11 -13.21
C SER A 176 -25.57 -6.51 -14.24
N ASN A 177 -24.58 -5.73 -13.81
CA ASN A 177 -23.58 -5.10 -14.69
C ASN A 177 -22.16 -5.62 -14.40
N ALA A 178 -21.52 -6.21 -15.41
CA ALA A 178 -20.21 -6.87 -15.30
C ALA A 178 -18.99 -5.92 -15.15
N SER A 179 -19.20 -4.61 -15.30
CA SER A 179 -18.14 -3.58 -15.28
C SER A 179 -17.84 -3.01 -13.89
N ASP A 180 -18.69 -3.25 -12.90
CA ASP A 180 -18.54 -2.65 -11.58
C ASP A 180 -17.55 -3.44 -10.72
N SER A 181 -16.67 -2.72 -10.05
CA SER A 181 -15.78 -3.26 -9.03
C SER A 181 -16.55 -3.54 -7.75
N GLU A 182 -16.43 -4.76 -7.21
CA GLU A 182 -17.14 -5.15 -6.00
C GLU A 182 -16.23 -5.92 -5.04
N ALA A 183 -16.19 -5.47 -3.79
CA ALA A 183 -15.58 -6.22 -2.71
C ALA A 183 -16.67 -7.09 -2.06
N LEU A 184 -16.50 -8.41 -2.12
CA LEU A 184 -17.52 -9.36 -1.67
C LEU A 184 -17.22 -9.84 -0.25
N VAL A 185 -15.99 -10.30 -0.01
CA VAL A 185 -15.57 -10.78 1.31
C VAL A 185 -14.34 -10.01 1.72
N VAL A 186 -14.34 -9.41 2.91
CA VAL A 186 -13.19 -8.72 3.49
C VAL A 186 -13.06 -9.11 4.94
N VAL A 187 -11.99 -9.81 5.28
CA VAL A 187 -11.62 -10.15 6.67
C VAL A 187 -10.28 -9.49 6.96
N THR A 188 -10.23 -8.60 7.94
CA THR A 188 -9.01 -7.85 8.21
C THR A 188 -8.89 -7.39 9.67
N GLY A 189 -7.67 -7.18 10.14
CA GLY A 189 -7.40 -6.70 11.51
C GLY A 189 -7.26 -5.19 11.65
N ILE A 190 -7.31 -4.43 10.55
CA ILE A 190 -6.76 -3.07 10.49
C ILE A 190 -7.70 -2.00 9.92
N LYS A 191 -8.77 -2.39 9.22
CA LYS A 191 -9.77 -1.44 8.69
C LYS A 191 -10.96 -1.39 9.61
N LYS A 192 -11.50 -0.19 9.85
CA LYS A 192 -12.70 -0.06 10.68
C LYS A 192 -13.90 -0.68 9.98
N GLN A 193 -14.84 -1.21 10.77
CA GLN A 193 -16.11 -1.71 10.25
C GLN A 193 -16.81 -0.68 9.36
N ASP A 194 -16.77 0.61 9.71
CA ASP A 194 -17.39 1.67 8.91
C ASP A 194 -16.76 1.85 7.52
N ASP A 195 -15.44 1.66 7.40
CA ASP A 195 -14.77 1.75 6.09
C ASP A 195 -15.15 0.56 5.20
N ILE A 196 -15.33 -0.61 5.82
CA ILE A 196 -15.81 -1.83 5.14
C ILE A 196 -17.28 -1.66 4.71
N LYS A 197 -18.13 -1.07 5.56
CA LYS A 197 -19.53 -0.75 5.23
C LYS A 197 -19.62 0.23 4.05
N LYS A 198 -18.81 1.29 4.05
CA LYS A 198 -18.75 2.26 2.94
C LYS A 198 -18.32 1.65 1.62
N ALA A 199 -17.48 0.61 1.67
CA ALA A 199 -17.08 -0.15 0.49
C ALA A 199 -18.16 -1.14 -0.01
N GLY A 200 -19.29 -1.25 0.68
CA GLY A 200 -20.43 -2.10 0.28
C GLY A 200 -20.11 -3.59 0.37
N VAL A 201 -19.22 -4.00 1.29
CA VAL A 201 -18.75 -5.38 1.37
C VAL A 201 -19.86 -6.34 1.79
N TRP A 202 -20.11 -7.38 1.00
CA TRP A 202 -21.13 -8.39 1.31
C TRP A 202 -20.88 -9.11 2.65
N ARG A 203 -19.65 -9.56 2.91
CA ARG A 203 -19.22 -10.16 4.18
C ARG A 203 -17.97 -9.49 4.71
N GLY A 204 -18.15 -8.63 5.71
CA GLY A 204 -17.06 -7.87 6.31
C GLY A 204 -16.75 -8.28 7.75
N LEU A 205 -15.50 -8.63 8.04
CA LEU A 205 -15.03 -8.85 9.41
C LEU A 205 -13.87 -7.92 9.73
N SER A 206 -13.93 -7.28 10.90
CA SER A 206 -12.90 -6.37 11.38
C SER A 206 -12.56 -6.56 12.86
N ASN A 207 -11.31 -6.33 13.26
CA ASN A 207 -10.94 -6.17 14.67
C ASN A 207 -11.29 -4.79 15.25
N LEU A 208 -11.68 -3.83 14.40
CA LEU A 208 -11.88 -2.42 14.74
C LEU A 208 -13.34 -2.02 14.48
N GLY A 209 -14.18 -2.20 15.50
CA GLY A 209 -15.57 -1.75 15.47
C GLY A 209 -16.36 -2.32 16.65
N ASP A 210 -17.62 -1.91 16.73
CA ASP A 210 -18.45 -2.18 17.90
C ASP A 210 -19.32 -3.45 17.73
N ASN A 211 -19.60 -3.87 16.48
CA ASN A 211 -20.37 -5.08 16.25
C ASN A 211 -19.52 -6.32 16.60
N GLU A 212 -19.86 -6.99 17.70
CA GLU A 212 -19.28 -8.28 18.09
C GLU A 212 -19.77 -9.40 17.16
N ASP A 213 -21.08 -9.55 17.05
CA ASP A 213 -21.70 -10.58 16.21
C ASP A 213 -21.85 -10.13 14.75
N LEU A 214 -21.77 -11.09 13.83
CA LEU A 214 -22.06 -10.87 12.42
C LEU A 214 -23.53 -10.46 12.23
N SER A 215 -23.75 -9.20 11.86
CA SER A 215 -25.07 -8.58 11.82
C SER A 215 -25.31 -7.80 10.52
N PRO A 216 -26.56 -7.66 10.08
CA PRO A 216 -26.88 -6.97 8.83
C PRO A 216 -26.62 -5.46 8.92
N TYR A 217 -26.27 -4.84 7.80
CA TYR A 217 -26.16 -3.38 7.68
C TYR A 217 -26.71 -2.87 6.34
N GLU A 218 -27.05 -1.59 6.30
CA GLU A 218 -27.62 -0.95 5.11
C GLU A 218 -26.57 -0.68 4.03
N PRO A 219 -26.88 -0.92 2.74
CA PRO A 219 -25.95 -0.64 1.66
C PRO A 219 -25.62 0.86 1.57
N PRO A 220 -24.37 1.22 1.22
CA PRO A 220 -23.99 2.60 1.00
C PRO A 220 -24.74 3.19 -0.22
N ASN A 221 -25.00 4.50 -0.21
CA ASN A 221 -25.63 5.19 -1.32
C ASN A 221 -24.79 5.06 -2.60
N SER A 222 -25.45 4.78 -3.73
CA SER A 222 -24.84 4.43 -5.03
C SER A 222 -23.93 5.51 -5.64
N ASP A 223 -23.96 6.73 -5.13
CA ASP A 223 -23.18 7.86 -5.65
C ASP A 223 -21.73 7.90 -5.12
N GLN A 224 -21.36 6.97 -4.22
CA GLN A 224 -20.00 6.87 -3.68
C GLN A 224 -19.22 5.73 -4.34
N ASN A 225 -18.49 6.03 -5.41
CA ASN A 225 -17.51 5.09 -5.97
C ASN A 225 -16.32 4.93 -5.02
N PHE A 226 -16.37 3.92 -4.15
CA PHE A 226 -15.27 3.59 -3.24
C PHE A 226 -14.01 3.12 -4.00
N PHE A 227 -14.20 2.54 -5.18
CA PHE A 227 -13.13 2.05 -6.04
C PHE A 227 -13.02 2.89 -7.32
N PRO A 228 -11.81 3.34 -7.70
CA PRO A 228 -11.63 4.05 -8.97
C PRO A 228 -11.97 3.13 -10.16
N SER A 229 -12.64 3.66 -11.19
CA SER A 229 -12.88 2.96 -12.46
C SER A 229 -11.60 2.94 -13.30
N PHE A 230 -11.20 1.75 -13.76
CA PHE A 230 -9.99 1.58 -14.56
C PHE A 230 -10.37 1.62 -16.05
N ASN A 231 -10.35 2.81 -16.64
CA ASN A 231 -10.36 2.97 -18.10
C ASN A 231 -8.99 3.48 -18.57
N GLU A 232 -8.47 2.75 -19.57
CA GLU A 232 -7.31 3.05 -20.43
C GLU A 232 -5.90 2.62 -19.96
N THR A 233 -5.51 1.44 -20.47
CA THR A 233 -4.29 1.19 -21.26
C THR A 233 -3.01 1.94 -20.87
N THR A 234 -2.13 1.21 -20.18
CA THR A 234 -0.68 1.13 -20.42
C THR A 234 -0.05 2.29 -21.22
N LYS A 235 0.32 3.38 -20.53
CA LYS A 235 1.56 4.11 -20.87
C LYS A 235 2.75 3.48 -20.13
N SER A 236 3.03 2.21 -20.43
CA SER A 236 4.09 1.45 -19.76
C SER A 236 5.52 1.84 -20.17
N ASN A 237 5.72 2.84 -21.04
CA ASN A 237 7.05 3.19 -21.55
C ASN A 237 7.58 4.57 -21.12
N GLN A 238 6.90 5.31 -20.23
CA GLN A 238 7.47 6.52 -19.62
C GLN A 238 7.85 6.34 -18.14
N GLN A 239 7.14 5.47 -17.40
CA GLN A 239 7.39 5.27 -15.96
C GLN A 239 8.64 4.44 -15.65
N LEU A 240 8.98 3.44 -16.49
CA LEU A 240 10.24 2.68 -16.32
C LEU A 240 11.47 3.58 -16.49
N GLY A 241 11.42 4.52 -17.45
CA GLY A 241 12.48 5.49 -17.68
C GLY A 241 12.70 6.40 -16.46
N ILE A 242 11.62 6.90 -15.88
CA ILE A 242 11.69 7.81 -14.72
C ILE A 242 12.16 7.08 -13.45
N ARG A 243 11.78 5.80 -13.26
CA ARG A 243 12.25 4.99 -12.12
C ARG A 243 13.75 4.65 -12.22
N LEU A 244 14.27 4.38 -13.42
CA LEU A 244 15.69 4.08 -13.61
C LEU A 244 16.59 5.32 -13.46
N ILE A 245 16.07 6.51 -13.79
CA ILE A 245 16.80 7.79 -13.70
C ILE A 245 17.04 8.22 -12.24
N ILE A 246 16.20 7.80 -11.29
CA ILE A 246 16.27 8.25 -9.90
C ILE A 246 17.15 7.33 -9.03
N SER A 247 17.32 6.05 -9.39
CA SER A 247 18.21 5.13 -8.65
C SER A 247 19.69 5.31 -8.99
N LEU A 248 20.00 5.78 -10.21
CA LEU A 248 21.36 6.02 -10.66
C LEU A 248 21.64 7.53 -10.66
N GLY A 249 22.12 8.04 -9.52
CA GLY A 249 22.70 9.38 -9.45
C GLY A 249 23.73 9.63 -10.56
N VAL A 250 23.97 10.92 -10.86
CA VAL A 250 24.82 11.59 -11.88
C VAL A 250 25.72 10.72 -12.79
N ILE A 251 26.39 9.69 -12.29
CA ILE A 251 27.20 8.71 -13.05
C ILE A 251 26.36 7.92 -14.07
N GLY A 252 25.12 7.54 -13.75
CA GLY A 252 24.25 6.80 -14.68
C GLY A 252 23.76 7.63 -15.87
N LEU A 253 23.53 8.93 -15.64
CA LEU A 253 23.14 9.88 -16.69
C LEU A 253 24.27 10.12 -17.71
N ILE A 254 25.52 10.14 -17.25
CA ILE A 254 26.69 10.29 -18.12
C ILE A 254 26.91 9.02 -18.96
N ALA A 255 26.71 7.83 -18.38
CA ALA A 255 26.83 6.56 -19.09
C ALA A 255 25.76 6.38 -20.18
N LEU A 256 24.51 6.75 -19.91
CA LEU A 256 23.41 6.68 -20.87
C LEU A 256 23.55 7.70 -22.02
N TRP A 257 24.22 8.82 -21.77
CA TRP A 257 24.54 9.81 -22.79
C TRP A 257 25.69 9.35 -23.69
N PHE A 258 26.70 8.70 -23.11
CA PHE A 258 27.81 8.09 -23.85
C PHE A 258 27.36 6.89 -24.71
N LEU A 259 26.27 6.21 -24.33
CA LEU A 259 25.67 5.08 -25.04
C LEU A 259 24.50 5.47 -25.99
N GLY A 260 24.25 6.76 -26.20
CA GLY A 260 23.40 7.25 -27.30
C GLY A 260 21.88 7.12 -27.12
N PHE A 261 21.36 6.98 -25.89
CA PHE A 261 19.94 6.62 -25.68
C PHE A 261 18.90 7.76 -25.73
N PHE A 262 19.27 9.05 -25.82
CA PHE A 262 18.28 10.15 -25.94
C PHE A 262 18.73 11.30 -26.84
N GLY A 263 17.87 11.66 -27.81
CA GLY A 263 18.07 12.73 -28.79
C GLY A 263 17.28 14.03 -28.55
N HIS A 264 16.96 14.40 -27.31
CA HIS A 264 16.34 15.71 -26.99
C HIS A 264 16.90 16.33 -25.70
N PRO A 265 17.06 17.67 -25.61
CA PRO A 265 17.55 18.33 -24.41
C PRO A 265 16.50 18.34 -23.28
N PRO A 266 16.91 18.34 -22.00
CA PRO A 266 15.99 18.32 -20.88
C PRO A 266 15.21 19.64 -20.74
N ILE A 267 13.92 19.52 -20.41
CA ILE A 267 13.06 20.62 -19.94
C ILE A 267 13.32 20.79 -18.44
N GLY A 268 13.85 21.95 -18.03
CA GLY A 268 14.13 22.30 -16.63
C GLY A 268 15.55 22.87 -16.46
N GLN A 269 15.70 23.94 -15.66
CA GLN A 269 17.00 24.58 -15.43
C GLN A 269 18.03 23.57 -14.88
N LYS A 270 19.28 23.65 -15.37
CA LYS A 270 20.45 22.92 -14.85
C LYS A 270 20.52 23.07 -13.32
N PRO A 271 20.27 22.02 -12.53
CA PRO A 271 20.53 22.09 -11.10
C PRO A 271 21.99 21.72 -10.90
N THR A 272 22.79 22.68 -10.47
CA THR A 272 24.03 22.38 -9.76
C THR A 272 23.65 21.71 -8.44
N THR A 273 23.60 20.37 -8.48
CA THR A 273 23.52 19.45 -7.35
C THR A 273 22.15 19.36 -6.68
N VAL A 274 21.34 18.35 -7.05
CA VAL A 274 20.22 17.86 -6.22
C VAL A 274 20.77 16.80 -5.27
N VAL A 275 20.45 16.87 -3.98
CA VAL A 275 21.00 15.96 -2.95
C VAL A 275 19.93 15.05 -2.35
N LEU A 276 18.67 15.50 -2.30
CA LEU A 276 17.57 14.76 -1.66
C LEU A 276 16.33 14.81 -2.56
N ALA A 277 15.58 13.70 -2.60
CA ALA A 277 14.32 13.60 -3.35
C ALA A 277 13.31 12.71 -2.64
N ASP A 278 12.01 13.02 -2.78
CA ASP A 278 10.89 12.20 -2.31
C ASP A 278 9.69 12.34 -3.27
N ILE A 279 8.77 11.38 -3.27
CA ILE A 279 7.65 11.28 -4.23
C ILE A 279 6.34 10.88 -3.55
N SER A 280 5.22 11.45 -4.00
CA SER A 280 3.89 11.10 -3.49
C SER A 280 3.51 9.68 -3.93
N ARG A 281 2.59 9.04 -3.20
CA ARG A 281 2.21 7.64 -3.43
C ARG A 281 1.66 7.38 -4.85
N GLY A 282 1.01 8.38 -5.46
CA GLY A 282 0.50 8.34 -6.83
C GLY A 282 1.49 8.79 -7.91
N GLY A 283 2.67 9.27 -7.51
CA GLY A 283 3.65 9.88 -8.43
C GLY A 283 3.26 11.26 -8.93
N GLU A 284 2.17 11.84 -8.44
CA GLU A 284 1.63 13.12 -8.90
C GLU A 284 2.54 14.29 -8.52
N TYR A 285 3.22 14.19 -7.38
CA TYR A 285 4.11 15.21 -6.87
C TYR A 285 5.46 14.60 -6.53
N PHE A 286 6.52 15.32 -6.82
CA PHE A 286 7.85 15.02 -6.26
C PHE A 286 8.46 16.27 -5.67
N VAL A 287 9.31 16.06 -4.68
CA VAL A 287 10.08 17.10 -4.02
C VAL A 287 11.55 16.84 -4.20
N THR A 288 12.31 17.89 -4.50
CA THR A 288 13.77 17.85 -4.56
C THR A 288 14.34 18.96 -3.68
N ALA A 289 15.51 18.73 -3.08
CA ALA A 289 16.22 19.75 -2.32
C ALA A 289 17.66 19.91 -2.81
N ASP A 290 18.11 21.15 -2.88
CA ASP A 290 19.50 21.51 -3.16
C ASP A 290 20.30 21.76 -1.86
N PRO A 291 21.65 21.72 -1.91
CA PRO A 291 22.52 21.96 -0.77
C PRO A 291 22.34 23.34 -0.12
N HIS A 292 21.74 24.30 -0.82
CA HIS A 292 21.56 25.68 -0.38
C HIS A 292 20.18 25.92 0.25
N GLY A 293 19.40 24.85 0.48
CA GLY A 293 18.12 24.91 1.17
C GLY A 293 16.95 25.31 0.29
N LYS A 294 17.11 25.32 -1.04
CA LYS A 294 15.98 25.44 -1.96
C LYS A 294 15.33 24.08 -2.10
N VAL A 295 14.03 24.03 -1.83
CA VAL A 295 13.20 22.84 -1.97
C VAL A 295 12.18 23.09 -3.08
N LEU A 296 12.23 22.29 -4.12
CA LEU A 296 11.35 22.37 -5.27
C LEU A 296 10.30 21.28 -5.16
N VAL A 297 9.03 21.67 -5.13
CA VAL A 297 7.88 20.77 -5.22
C VAL A 297 7.31 20.90 -6.61
N GLN A 298 7.19 19.81 -7.33
CA GLN A 298 6.76 19.81 -8.73
C GLN A 298 5.60 18.86 -8.94
N ASP A 299 4.59 19.37 -9.64
CA ASP A 299 3.49 18.59 -10.18
C ASP A 299 3.93 17.92 -11.48
N THR A 300 3.76 16.60 -11.55
CA THR A 300 4.16 15.78 -12.70
C THR A 300 3.25 15.92 -13.90
N GLN A 301 1.99 16.32 -13.70
CA GLN A 301 1.00 16.48 -14.76
C GLN A 301 0.98 17.92 -15.26
N ASP A 302 0.99 18.90 -14.36
CA ASP A 302 0.73 20.31 -14.70
C ASP A 302 2.01 21.14 -14.95
N LYS A 303 3.20 20.53 -14.79
CA LYS A 303 4.53 21.19 -14.86
C LYS A 303 4.67 22.42 -13.96
N THR A 304 3.74 22.65 -13.05
CA THR A 304 3.81 23.76 -12.11
C THR A 304 4.82 23.42 -11.02
N ASN A 305 5.60 24.43 -10.60
CA ASN A 305 6.57 24.27 -9.55
C ASN A 305 6.34 25.28 -8.42
N ASN A 306 6.45 24.78 -7.19
CA ASN A 306 6.47 25.61 -6.00
C ASN A 306 7.89 25.55 -5.42
N THR A 307 8.48 26.71 -5.19
CA THR A 307 9.79 26.80 -4.55
C THR A 307 9.62 27.20 -3.09
N ILE A 308 10.05 26.31 -2.21
CA ILE A 308 10.22 26.54 -0.79
C ILE A 308 11.68 26.98 -0.56
N LYS A 309 11.88 28.05 0.21
CA LYS A 309 13.22 28.53 0.58
C LYS A 309 13.44 28.34 2.08
N ASN A 310 14.35 27.43 2.44
CA ASN A 310 14.85 27.32 3.79
C ASN A 310 16.05 28.25 4.01
N LYS A 311 16.26 28.66 5.27
CA LYS A 311 17.36 29.57 5.66
C LYS A 311 18.69 28.84 5.85
N ALA A 312 18.68 27.51 5.88
CA ALA A 312 19.83 26.65 6.11
C ALA A 312 19.75 25.40 5.23
N ALA A 313 20.86 24.65 5.12
CA ALA A 313 20.91 23.46 4.28
C ALA A 313 19.92 22.40 4.77
N VAL A 314 19.09 21.90 3.84
CA VAL A 314 18.12 20.84 4.13
C VAL A 314 18.85 19.50 4.16
N LYS A 315 18.65 18.75 5.23
CA LYS A 315 19.27 17.44 5.46
C LYS A 315 18.28 16.28 5.33
N SER A 316 16.98 16.58 5.42
CA SER A 316 15.91 15.62 5.22
C SER A 316 14.65 16.32 4.68
N VAL A 317 13.90 15.62 3.83
CA VAL A 317 12.63 16.07 3.28
C VAL A 317 11.65 14.90 3.26
N ALA A 318 10.37 15.17 3.50
CA ALA A 318 9.30 14.18 3.40
C ALA A 318 8.04 14.83 2.81
N LEU A 319 7.37 14.13 1.90
CA LEU A 319 6.11 14.53 1.28
C LEU A 319 4.97 13.65 1.82
N SER A 320 3.82 14.25 2.10
CA SER A 320 2.66 13.48 2.52
C SER A 320 2.12 12.61 1.38
N SER A 321 1.49 11.49 1.73
CA SER A 321 0.97 10.51 0.76
C SER A 321 -0.06 11.11 -0.20
N ASP A 322 -0.82 12.11 0.26
CA ASP A 322 -1.80 12.91 -0.48
C ASP A 322 -1.21 14.13 -1.21
N GLY A 323 0.12 14.30 -1.21
CA GLY A 323 0.83 15.42 -1.83
C GLY A 323 0.56 16.79 -1.22
N SER A 324 -0.22 16.88 -0.13
CA SER A 324 -0.75 18.14 0.41
C SER A 324 0.25 18.88 1.29
N TYR A 325 1.22 18.16 1.88
CA TYR A 325 2.18 18.71 2.83
C TYR A 325 3.61 18.28 2.53
N VAL A 326 4.55 19.20 2.69
CA VAL A 326 5.99 18.92 2.70
C VAL A 326 6.57 19.25 4.07
N VAL A 327 7.39 18.36 4.61
CA VAL A 327 8.19 18.59 5.81
C VAL A 327 9.65 18.66 5.42
N THR A 328 10.36 19.67 5.92
CA THR A 328 11.81 19.82 5.73
C THR A 328 12.51 19.88 7.08
N GLY A 329 13.63 19.18 7.19
CA GLY A 329 14.52 19.19 8.34
C GLY A 329 15.87 19.74 7.93
N ASP A 330 16.36 20.76 8.64
CA ASP A 330 17.61 21.44 8.29
C ASP A 330 18.78 21.11 9.23
N GLU A 331 19.97 21.55 8.83
CA GLU A 331 21.22 21.36 9.58
C GLU A 331 21.23 22.07 10.94
N THR A 332 20.36 23.07 11.15
CA THR A 332 20.22 23.79 12.42
C THR A 332 19.26 23.11 13.39
N GLY A 333 18.71 21.96 12.99
CA GLY A 333 17.76 21.17 13.76
C GLY A 333 16.30 21.59 13.59
N LYS A 334 16.01 22.56 12.71
CA LYS A 334 14.66 23.07 12.54
C LYS A 334 13.84 22.16 11.63
N VAL A 335 12.62 21.86 12.05
CA VAL A 335 11.60 21.16 11.26
C VAL A 335 10.57 22.18 10.79
N GLN A 336 10.22 22.17 9.51
CA GLN A 336 9.25 23.10 8.92
C GLN A 336 8.20 22.34 8.11
N LEU A 337 6.93 22.72 8.27
CA LEU A 337 5.78 22.17 7.54
C LEU A 337 5.26 23.18 6.53
N TRP A 338 5.04 22.72 5.30
CA TRP A 338 4.61 23.53 4.17
C TRP A 338 3.32 22.96 3.57
N ASP A 339 2.33 23.83 3.34
CA ASP A 339 1.12 23.49 2.58
C ASP A 339 1.40 23.67 1.09
N VAL A 340 1.41 22.56 0.36
CA VAL A 340 1.66 22.51 -1.08
C VAL A 340 0.45 23.02 -1.87
N THR A 341 -0.76 22.70 -1.40
CA THR A 341 -2.03 22.99 -2.10
C THR A 341 -2.31 24.49 -2.11
N ASN A 342 -2.11 25.15 -0.96
CA ASN A 342 -2.40 26.58 -0.80
C ASN A 342 -1.16 27.47 -1.00
N LYS A 343 -0.01 26.88 -1.36
CA LYS A 343 1.29 27.57 -1.53
C LYS A 343 1.68 28.44 -0.34
N LYS A 344 1.34 28.00 0.88
CA LYS A 344 1.55 28.76 2.12
C LYS A 344 2.47 27.99 3.07
N ASN A 345 3.38 28.72 3.71
CA ASN A 345 4.05 28.22 4.90
C ASN A 345 3.02 28.10 6.03
N ILE A 346 3.01 26.96 6.74
CA ILE A 346 2.21 26.84 7.96
C ILE A 346 3.09 27.25 9.13
N GLU A 347 2.85 28.44 9.66
CA GLU A 347 3.56 28.92 10.83
C GLU A 347 3.05 28.15 12.06
N LEU A 348 3.92 27.30 12.64
CA LEU A 348 3.62 26.56 13.86
C LEU A 348 3.73 27.51 15.07
N ARG A 349 2.58 28.00 15.56
CA ARG A 349 2.51 29.24 16.34
C ARG A 349 2.51 29.06 17.86
N ARG A 350 2.95 27.91 18.39
CA ARG A 350 3.32 27.76 19.81
C ARG A 350 4.67 27.05 19.91
N ASN A 351 5.61 27.76 20.55
CA ASN A 351 7.03 27.46 20.79
C ASN A 351 7.99 27.59 19.61
N ALA A 352 8.53 28.82 19.47
CA ALA A 352 9.67 29.16 18.61
C ALA A 352 11.00 28.42 18.93
N ASN A 353 10.99 27.42 19.83
CA ASN A 353 12.18 26.67 20.27
C ASN A 353 11.96 25.15 20.35
N LEU A 354 11.08 24.61 19.52
CA LEU A 354 11.05 23.16 19.33
C LEU A 354 11.78 22.82 18.04
N LYS A 355 13.02 22.40 18.22
CA LYS A 355 13.99 22.00 17.20
C LYS A 355 14.83 20.87 17.79
N HIS A 356 15.44 20.06 16.95
CA HIS A 356 16.56 19.25 17.41
C HIS A 356 17.72 20.16 17.82
N GLU A 357 18.55 19.70 18.75
CA GLU A 357 19.77 20.42 19.18
C GLU A 357 20.87 20.35 18.10
N LYS A 358 20.73 19.40 17.15
CA LYS A 358 21.61 19.20 15.99
C LYS A 358 20.78 18.92 14.73
N ALA A 359 21.46 18.74 13.60
CA ALA A 359 20.84 18.49 12.30
C ALA A 359 19.75 17.41 12.31
N VAL A 360 18.65 17.65 11.59
CA VAL A 360 17.58 16.66 11.40
C VAL A 360 17.95 15.71 10.27
N LEU A 361 18.29 14.48 10.62
CA LEU A 361 18.83 13.49 9.68
C LEU A 361 17.74 12.68 8.98
N SER A 362 16.57 12.54 9.59
CA SER A 362 15.47 11.74 9.04
C SER A 362 14.12 12.31 9.41
N LEU A 363 13.16 12.18 8.50
CA LEU A 363 11.79 12.65 8.63
C LEU A 363 10.79 11.64 8.08
N ALA A 364 9.64 11.56 8.72
CA ALA A 364 8.45 10.90 8.19
C ALA A 364 7.21 11.73 8.51
N ILE A 365 6.25 11.77 7.58
CA ILE A 365 4.98 12.48 7.75
C ILE A 365 3.80 11.54 7.49
N ASN A 366 2.76 11.69 8.28
CA ASN A 366 1.46 11.09 8.06
C ASN A 366 0.38 12.18 8.18
N SER A 367 -0.32 12.45 7.08
CA SER A 367 -1.54 13.26 7.07
C SER A 367 -2.76 12.33 6.95
N ASN A 368 -3.75 12.54 7.82
CA ASN A 368 -5.05 11.89 7.67
C ASN A 368 -5.87 12.61 6.59
N SER A 369 -6.91 11.95 6.05
CA SER A 369 -7.80 12.51 5.01
C SER A 369 -8.44 13.85 5.37
N SER A 370 -8.51 14.21 6.65
CA SER A 370 -9.08 15.49 7.12
C SER A 370 -8.19 16.70 6.81
N ARG A 371 -6.89 16.52 6.45
CA ARG A 371 -5.85 17.58 6.33
C ARG A 371 -5.59 18.43 7.59
N ASP A 372 -6.52 18.46 8.54
CA ASP A 372 -6.44 19.28 9.76
C ASP A 372 -5.52 18.71 10.84
N LYS A 373 -5.06 17.45 10.69
CA LYS A 373 -4.19 16.76 11.65
C LYS A 373 -3.05 16.06 10.92
N VAL A 374 -1.83 16.49 11.24
CA VAL A 374 -0.59 15.98 10.66
C VAL A 374 0.29 15.42 11.78
N LYS A 375 0.76 14.19 11.62
CA LYS A 375 1.78 13.60 12.48
C LYS A 375 3.12 13.62 11.76
N ILE A 376 4.15 14.08 12.44
CA ILE A 376 5.53 14.11 11.93
C ILE A 376 6.39 13.33 12.92
N VAL A 377 7.33 12.54 12.41
CA VAL A 377 8.41 11.96 13.21
C VAL A 377 9.73 12.49 12.67
N SER A 378 10.59 12.99 13.56
CA SER A 378 11.91 13.48 13.18
C SER A 378 13.00 12.82 14.03
N GLY A 379 14.11 12.43 13.38
CA GLY A 379 15.30 11.92 14.03
C GLY A 379 16.47 12.88 13.85
N GLY A 380 17.08 13.31 14.96
CA GLY A 380 18.18 14.27 14.95
C GLY A 380 19.54 13.63 15.22
N ALA A 381 20.61 14.30 14.78
CA ALA A 381 21.98 13.96 15.15
C ALA A 381 22.29 14.18 16.65
N ASP A 382 21.34 14.74 17.40
CA ASP A 382 21.32 14.83 18.85
C ASP A 382 20.92 13.52 19.53
N GLY A 383 20.61 12.48 18.75
CA GLY A 383 20.20 11.17 19.24
C GLY A 383 18.74 11.11 19.69
N GLN A 384 17.96 12.16 19.43
CA GLN A 384 16.55 12.22 19.83
C GLN A 384 15.63 11.84 18.66
N VAL A 385 14.50 11.23 19.01
CA VAL A 385 13.36 11.08 18.10
C VAL A 385 12.20 11.90 18.66
N LEU A 386 11.64 12.78 17.84
CA LEU A 386 10.53 13.64 18.24
C LEU A 386 9.29 13.28 17.42
N LEU A 387 8.18 13.06 18.12
CA LEU A 387 6.86 12.91 17.51
C LEU A 387 6.11 14.24 17.64
N TRP A 388 5.69 14.79 16.51
CA TRP A 388 4.97 16.06 16.41
C TRP A 388 3.53 15.77 16.03
N ASN A 389 2.59 16.15 16.88
CA ASN A 389 1.16 16.15 16.60
C ASN A 389 0.76 17.58 16.25
N VAL A 390 0.54 17.84 14.96
CA VAL A 390 0.25 19.18 14.42
C VAL A 390 -1.23 19.27 14.03
N ASN A 391 -1.95 20.19 14.66
CA ASN A 391 -3.27 20.61 14.22
C ASN A 391 -3.12 21.79 13.26
N VAL A 392 -3.51 21.62 12.00
CA VAL A 392 -3.35 22.61 10.95
C VAL A 392 -4.65 23.37 10.76
N ASN A 393 -4.60 24.70 10.83
CA ASN A 393 -5.68 25.58 10.37
C ASN A 393 -5.29 26.16 9.01
N VAL A 394 -5.70 25.46 7.96
CA VAL A 394 -5.37 25.76 6.56
C VAL A 394 -5.82 27.17 6.16
N ASN A 395 -7.00 27.60 6.62
CA ASN A 395 -7.58 28.91 6.30
C ASN A 395 -6.76 30.08 6.85
N GLN A 396 -6.03 29.87 7.93
CA GLN A 396 -5.22 30.91 8.59
C GLN A 396 -3.72 30.78 8.32
N GLY A 397 -3.27 29.73 7.60
CA GLY A 397 -1.84 29.47 7.38
C GLY A 397 -1.06 29.24 8.68
N LYS A 398 -1.73 28.73 9.72
CA LYS A 398 -1.17 28.53 11.06
C LYS A 398 -1.42 27.11 11.53
N GLY A 399 -0.50 26.57 12.31
CA GLY A 399 -0.67 25.28 12.97
C GLY A 399 -0.33 25.35 14.45
N GLU A 400 -0.97 24.50 15.25
CA GLU A 400 -0.58 24.24 16.63
C GLU A 400 0.09 22.87 16.70
N ALA A 401 1.35 22.84 17.12
CA ALA A 401 2.13 21.60 17.23
C ALA A 401 2.36 21.27 18.70
N ASN A 402 2.03 20.05 19.09
CA ASN A 402 2.44 19.45 20.35
C ASN A 402 3.52 18.40 20.07
N ILE A 403 4.53 18.32 20.94
CA ILE A 403 5.62 17.35 20.79
C ILE A 403 5.62 16.38 21.94
N GLU A 404 5.67 15.11 21.57
CA GLU A 404 6.00 14.02 22.46
C GLU A 404 7.45 13.62 22.15
N ARG A 405 8.34 13.88 23.10
CA ARG A 405 9.75 13.49 22.99
C ARG A 405 9.85 11.99 23.26
N TYR A 406 10.33 11.24 22.26
CA TYR A 406 10.56 9.81 22.38
C TYR A 406 12.07 9.58 22.50
N ILE A 407 12.52 9.33 23.73
CA ILE A 407 13.88 8.85 24.00
C ILE A 407 13.74 7.35 24.24
N PRO A 408 14.26 6.47 23.36
CA PRO A 408 14.33 5.04 23.66
C PRO A 408 15.25 4.75 24.84
#